data_AF-A0AAB0B1V3-F1
#
_entry.id   AF-A0AAB0B1V3-F1
#
_cell.length_a   1.000
_cell.length_b   1.000
_cell.length_c   1.000
_cell.angle_alpha   90.00
_cell.angle_beta   90.00
_cell.angle_gamma   90.00
#
_symmetry.space_group_name_H-M   'P 1'
#
loop_
_entity.id
_entity.type
_entity.pdbx_description
1 polymer ?
#
loop_
_entity_poly.entity_id
_entity_poly.type
_entity_poly.pdbx_seq_one_letter_code
_entity_poly.pdbx_strand_id
1 'polypeptide(L)'
;MQIEVTVRNITPIFSAAPGSNYITIDGTINPPPGVSRFPLVRTRMMYVAADVGDGVIKSVPLQIVPGNTMRSLLRRTMLKHVIEPALVEKGNKLSIGAYATAYSGNATGNPDGVPSSFDEIATMRAHPFIGLFGGGPRMLEGRLMVDSLYPIHTNAERILGAGYENEMMSGPITQVVWARRMDPILNLGSSEDVEVINGGAVAANGWIQDLLANSKAAASKKKKAAADEDESDGAAEENGRGLKAFNAHEVVIPGLKWVWRISLDRPTDAQVGLVLLALNKMTNERIAGGHSKDYGRFVIDGVSLNGEQVWSQSGITGGEQYFDAVAEAIDGLSSKEFEQFAQSAKEA
;
A
#
# COMPACT_ATOMS: atom_id res chain seq x y z
N MET A 1 -22.40 7.53 9.02
CA MET A 1 -21.76 8.78 8.54
C MET A 1 -20.78 8.40 7.43
N GLN A 2 -20.70 9.19 6.37
CA GLN A 2 -19.84 8.93 5.21
C GLN A 2 -18.85 10.07 5.01
N ILE A 3 -17.60 9.72 4.78
CA ILE A 3 -16.53 10.65 4.42
C ILE A 3 -16.00 10.18 3.06
N GLU A 4 -15.97 11.10 2.10
CA GLU A 4 -15.39 10.85 0.78
C GLU A 4 -14.17 11.75 0.60
N VAL A 5 -13.08 11.17 0.11
CA VAL A 5 -11.81 11.85 -0.07
C VAL A 5 -11.39 11.68 -1.52
N THR A 6 -11.17 12.80 -2.20
CA THR A 6 -10.58 12.82 -3.53
C THR A 6 -9.09 13.03 -3.38
N VAL A 7 -8.29 12.10 -3.92
CA VAL A 7 -6.83 12.18 -3.90
C VAL A 7 -6.26 12.12 -5.30
N ARG A 8 -5.10 12.72 -5.51
CA ARG A 8 -4.36 12.65 -6.77
C ARG A 8 -2.94 12.21 -6.51
N ASN A 9 -2.50 11.19 -7.24
CA ASN A 9 -1.13 10.71 -7.06
C ASN A 9 -0.14 11.60 -7.80
N ILE A 10 0.93 12.01 -7.11
CA ILE A 10 2.02 12.82 -7.67
C ILE A 10 3.07 11.91 -8.31
N THR A 11 3.34 10.76 -7.69
CA THR A 11 4.26 9.74 -8.23
C THR A 11 3.48 8.47 -8.59
N PRO A 12 4.09 7.50 -9.30
CA PRO A 12 3.38 6.28 -9.65
C PRO A 12 2.87 5.54 -8.42
N ILE A 13 1.69 4.91 -8.52
CA ILE A 13 1.17 4.03 -7.46
C ILE A 13 1.45 2.58 -7.83
N PHE A 14 1.97 1.83 -6.87
CA PHE A 14 2.25 0.42 -7.02
C PHE A 14 1.62 -0.40 -5.89
N SER A 15 0.52 -1.08 -6.20
CA SER A 15 -0.14 -2.05 -5.33
C SER A 15 0.09 -3.44 -5.90
N ALA A 16 0.98 -4.24 -5.31
CA ALA A 16 1.36 -5.53 -5.90
C ALA A 16 0.18 -6.53 -5.88
N ALA A 17 -0.09 -7.13 -7.04
CA ALA A 17 -0.88 -8.35 -7.13
C ALA A 17 0.00 -9.58 -6.87
N PRO A 18 -0.49 -10.57 -6.11
CA PRO A 18 0.18 -11.87 -6.05
C PRO A 18 0.10 -12.57 -7.42
N GLY A 19 1.08 -13.42 -7.70
CA GLY A 19 1.11 -14.26 -8.90
C GLY A 19 2.40 -14.14 -9.71
N SER A 20 2.55 -15.05 -10.67
CA SER A 20 3.71 -15.13 -11.56
C SER A 20 3.33 -14.58 -12.94
N ASN A 21 3.72 -13.34 -13.22
CA ASN A 21 3.53 -12.74 -14.54
C ASN A 21 4.88 -12.51 -15.20
N TYR A 22 4.86 -12.50 -16.53
CA TYR A 22 6.03 -12.23 -17.34
C TYR A 22 5.70 -11.21 -18.42
N ILE A 23 6.71 -10.53 -18.94
CA ILE A 23 6.57 -9.58 -20.04
C ILE A 23 7.76 -9.70 -20.98
N THR A 24 7.50 -9.55 -22.28
CA THR A 24 8.55 -9.46 -23.30
C THR A 24 8.99 -8.00 -23.49
N ILE A 25 10.09 -7.77 -24.22
CA ILE A 25 10.59 -6.41 -24.45
C ILE A 25 9.64 -5.56 -25.33
N ASP A 26 8.87 -6.21 -26.20
CA ASP A 26 7.80 -5.63 -27.02
C ASP A 26 6.51 -5.36 -26.24
N GLY A 27 6.45 -5.76 -24.96
CA GLY A 27 5.32 -5.45 -24.07
C GLY A 27 4.24 -6.54 -24.00
N THR A 28 4.44 -7.69 -24.63
CA THR A 28 3.51 -8.82 -24.54
C THR A 28 3.53 -9.40 -23.13
N ILE A 29 2.39 -9.28 -22.42
CA ILE A 29 2.20 -9.84 -21.08
C ILE A 29 1.85 -11.32 -21.18
N ASN A 30 2.50 -12.13 -20.34
CA ASN A 30 2.37 -13.58 -20.28
C ASN A 30 2.55 -14.25 -21.65
N PRO A 31 3.71 -14.06 -22.29
CA PRO A 31 3.99 -14.63 -23.60
C PRO A 31 3.99 -16.17 -23.53
N PRO A 32 3.77 -16.84 -24.67
CA PRO A 32 3.86 -18.29 -24.78
C PRO A 32 5.21 -18.84 -24.26
N PRO A 33 5.24 -20.12 -23.82
CA PRO A 33 6.48 -20.79 -23.48
C PRO A 33 7.50 -20.73 -24.63
N GLY A 34 8.79 -20.61 -24.30
CA GLY A 34 9.88 -20.53 -25.29
C GLY A 34 10.27 -19.11 -25.72
N VAL A 35 9.46 -18.09 -25.43
CA VAL A 35 9.79 -16.69 -25.71
C VAL A 35 10.63 -16.09 -24.59
N SER A 36 11.65 -15.30 -24.95
CA SER A 36 12.45 -14.52 -24.00
C SER A 36 11.54 -13.56 -23.22
N ARG A 37 11.54 -13.71 -21.89
CA ARG A 37 10.58 -13.02 -21.00
C ARG A 37 11.23 -12.61 -19.70
N PHE A 38 10.73 -11.52 -19.14
CA PHE A 38 11.20 -10.92 -17.89
C PHE A 38 10.11 -11.02 -16.82
N PRO A 39 10.46 -11.21 -15.54
CA PRO A 39 9.48 -11.15 -14.47
C PRO A 39 8.75 -9.80 -14.45
N LEU A 40 7.41 -9.84 -14.37
CA LEU A 40 6.56 -8.67 -14.24
C LEU A 40 5.80 -8.77 -12.92
N VAL A 41 5.94 -7.76 -12.05
CA VAL A 41 5.02 -7.60 -10.93
C VAL A 41 3.88 -6.68 -11.36
N ARG A 42 2.67 -7.21 -11.32
CA ARG A 42 1.47 -6.49 -11.76
C ARG A 42 0.84 -5.67 -10.65
N THR A 43 0.10 -4.64 -11.05
CA THR A 43 -0.78 -3.90 -10.14
C THR A 43 -2.00 -4.74 -9.78
N ARG A 44 -2.51 -4.55 -8.57
CA ARG A 44 -3.73 -5.20 -8.10
C ARG A 44 -4.92 -4.63 -8.85
N MET A 45 -5.78 -5.53 -9.32
CA MET A 45 -6.96 -5.20 -10.11
C MET A 45 -8.20 -5.86 -9.50
N MET A 46 -9.34 -5.25 -9.76
CA MET A 46 -10.67 -5.80 -9.54
C MET A 46 -11.36 -5.90 -10.90
N TYR A 47 -12.15 -6.95 -11.12
CA TYR A 47 -13.00 -7.02 -12.31
C TYR A 47 -14.33 -6.34 -12.02
N VAL A 48 -14.70 -5.40 -12.87
CA VAL A 48 -15.89 -4.57 -12.71
C VAL A 48 -16.74 -4.63 -13.96
N ALA A 49 -18.04 -4.46 -13.80
CA ALA A 49 -18.97 -4.39 -14.91
C ALA A 49 -18.96 -2.97 -15.50
N ALA A 50 -18.51 -2.79 -16.74
CA ALA A 50 -18.47 -1.50 -17.42
C ALA A 50 -19.03 -1.59 -18.84
N ASP A 51 -19.60 -0.48 -19.33
CA ASP A 51 -19.91 -0.31 -20.75
C ASP A 51 -18.64 0.10 -21.49
N VAL A 52 -18.27 -0.66 -22.53
CA VAL A 52 -17.07 -0.41 -23.34
C VAL A 52 -17.38 0.34 -24.64
N GLY A 53 -18.57 0.93 -24.75
CA GLY A 53 -18.99 1.77 -25.87
C GLY A 53 -19.75 1.03 -26.97
N ASP A 54 -19.98 -0.28 -26.84
CA ASP A 54 -20.84 -1.09 -27.72
C ASP A 54 -22.24 -1.31 -27.14
N GLY A 55 -22.57 -0.67 -26.01
CA GLY A 55 -23.83 -0.85 -25.29
C GLY A 55 -23.92 -2.19 -24.57
N VAL A 56 -22.82 -2.98 -24.54
CA VAL A 56 -22.75 -4.27 -23.84
C VAL A 56 -21.88 -4.13 -22.60
N ILE A 57 -22.45 -4.49 -21.46
CA ILE A 57 -21.74 -4.50 -20.19
C ILE A 57 -20.78 -5.69 -20.18
N LYS A 58 -19.48 -5.41 -20.02
CA LYS A 58 -18.43 -6.42 -19.96
C LYS A 58 -17.70 -6.35 -18.62
N SER A 59 -17.15 -7.49 -18.23
CA SER A 59 -16.21 -7.58 -17.12
C SER A 59 -14.86 -7.04 -17.58
N VAL A 60 -14.44 -5.91 -17.01
CA VAL A 60 -13.18 -5.24 -17.35
C VAL A 60 -12.28 -5.14 -16.13
N PRO A 61 -10.95 -5.26 -16.28
CA PRO A 61 -10.03 -5.06 -15.18
C PRO A 61 -9.93 -3.57 -14.84
N LEU A 62 -9.99 -3.25 -13.54
CA LEU A 62 -9.81 -1.92 -12.98
C LEU A 62 -8.74 -1.96 -11.90
N GLN A 63 -7.71 -1.13 -12.02
CA GLN A 63 -6.67 -1.02 -11.00
C GLN A 63 -7.23 -0.39 -9.74
N ILE A 64 -6.89 -0.95 -8.58
CA ILE A 64 -7.36 -0.46 -7.28
C ILE A 64 -6.24 -0.51 -6.24
N VAL A 65 -6.32 0.37 -5.22
CA VAL A 65 -5.61 0.13 -3.96
C VAL A 65 -6.61 -0.48 -2.97
N PRO A 66 -6.35 -1.68 -2.42
CA PRO A 66 -7.29 -2.34 -1.53
C PRO A 66 -7.70 -1.49 -0.33
N GLY A 67 -8.96 -1.59 0.09
CA GLY A 67 -9.46 -0.88 1.26
C GLY A 67 -8.64 -1.16 2.52
N ASN A 68 -8.15 -2.39 2.72
CA ASN A 68 -7.25 -2.71 3.83
C ASN A 68 -5.94 -1.92 3.81
N THR A 69 -5.37 -1.64 2.63
CA THR A 69 -4.17 -0.81 2.52
C THR A 69 -4.46 0.62 2.96
N MET A 70 -5.60 1.18 2.53
CA MET A 70 -6.01 2.53 2.92
C MET A 70 -6.40 2.62 4.39
N ARG A 71 -7.08 1.60 4.92
CA ARG A 71 -7.40 1.45 6.34
C ARG A 71 -6.15 1.39 7.21
N SER A 72 -5.16 0.59 6.81
CA SER A 72 -3.87 0.50 7.52
C SER A 72 -3.06 1.78 7.41
N LEU A 73 -3.17 2.52 6.30
CA LEU A 73 -2.56 3.84 6.19
C LEU A 73 -3.18 4.80 7.21
N LEU A 74 -4.51 4.93 7.19
CA LEU A 74 -5.26 5.78 8.11
C LEU A 74 -4.98 5.45 9.59
N ARG A 75 -4.99 4.16 9.94
CA ARG A 75 -4.68 3.66 11.29
C ARG A 75 -3.30 4.11 11.75
N ARG A 76 -2.29 3.90 10.92
CA ARG A 76 -0.90 4.25 11.25
C ARG A 76 -0.70 5.75 11.32
N THR A 77 -1.34 6.52 10.45
CA THR A 77 -1.32 7.98 10.51
C THR A 77 -1.93 8.49 11.81
N MET A 78 -3.12 8.02 12.19
CA MET A 78 -3.75 8.37 13.46
C MET A 78 -2.86 8.03 14.65
N LEU A 79 -2.30 6.81 14.67
CA LEU A 79 -1.44 6.38 15.77
C LEU A 79 -0.19 7.25 15.88
N LYS A 80 0.56 7.42 14.79
CA LYS A 80 1.85 8.14 14.80
C LYS A 80 1.73 9.64 14.98
N HIS A 81 0.74 10.25 14.34
CA HIS A 81 0.67 11.72 14.25
C HIS A 81 -0.32 12.35 15.21
N VAL A 82 -1.14 11.54 15.90
CA VAL A 82 -2.16 12.04 16.84
C VAL A 82 -2.04 11.35 18.20
N ILE A 83 -2.12 10.02 18.25
CA ILE A 83 -2.16 9.28 19.53
C ILE A 83 -0.80 9.23 20.24
N GLU A 84 0.28 8.89 19.52
CA GLU A 84 1.63 8.80 20.08
C GLU A 84 2.10 10.12 20.71
N PRO A 85 2.00 11.28 20.03
CA PRO A 85 2.35 12.56 20.63
C PRO A 85 1.60 12.85 21.93
N ALA A 86 0.29 12.59 21.96
CA ALA A 86 -0.53 12.82 23.14
C ALA A 86 -0.18 11.90 24.32
N LEU A 87 0.16 10.64 24.05
CA LEU A 87 0.65 9.74 25.09
C LEU A 87 2.00 10.22 25.65
N VAL A 88 2.92 10.64 24.77
CA VAL A 88 4.26 11.12 25.14
C VAL A 88 4.18 12.38 25.98
N GLU A 89 3.35 13.36 25.60
CA GLU A 89 3.15 14.62 26.33
C GLU A 89 2.72 14.38 27.79
N LYS A 90 1.93 13.34 28.03
CA LYS A 90 1.47 12.93 29.36
C LYS A 90 2.40 11.98 30.10
N GLY A 91 3.55 11.64 29.52
CA GLY A 91 4.48 10.66 30.09
C GLY A 91 3.98 9.22 30.08
N ASN A 92 2.93 8.92 29.30
CA ASN A 92 2.41 7.57 29.12
C ASN A 92 3.26 6.78 28.12
N LYS A 93 3.39 5.47 28.34
CA LYS A 93 4.09 4.54 27.45
C LYS A 93 3.23 3.31 27.22
N LEU A 94 3.33 2.75 26.02
CA LEU A 94 2.70 1.48 25.64
C LEU A 94 3.72 0.34 25.74
N SER A 95 3.25 -0.83 26.14
CA SER A 95 3.98 -2.08 25.96
C SER A 95 4.15 -2.39 24.46
N ILE A 96 5.11 -3.25 24.13
CA ILE A 96 5.33 -3.68 22.73
C ILE A 96 4.06 -4.34 22.17
N GLY A 97 3.35 -5.14 22.98
CA GLY A 97 2.11 -5.80 22.57
C GLY A 97 0.97 -4.80 22.30
N ALA A 98 0.78 -3.83 23.20
CA ALA A 98 -0.19 -2.75 23.01
C ALA A 98 0.13 -1.90 21.79
N TYR A 99 1.39 -1.54 21.59
CA TYR A 99 1.85 -0.79 20.42
C TYR A 99 1.62 -1.57 19.12
N ALA A 100 2.05 -2.83 19.05
CA ALA A 100 1.87 -3.68 17.88
C ALA A 100 0.39 -3.84 17.54
N THR A 101 -0.46 -4.10 18.54
CA THR A 101 -1.92 -4.19 18.35
C THR A 101 -2.50 -2.86 17.87
N ALA A 102 -2.11 -1.73 18.47
CA ALA A 102 -2.53 -0.40 18.03
C ALA A 102 -2.09 -0.12 16.58
N TYR A 103 -0.92 -0.60 16.17
CA TYR A 103 -0.36 -0.34 14.84
C TYR A 103 -0.96 -1.22 13.73
N SER A 104 -1.08 -2.53 13.97
CA SER A 104 -1.45 -3.54 12.97
C SER A 104 -2.89 -4.04 13.09
N GLY A 105 -3.54 -3.85 14.25
CA GLY A 105 -4.85 -4.42 14.58
C GLY A 105 -4.81 -5.79 15.28
N ASN A 106 -3.63 -6.40 15.41
CA ASN A 106 -3.47 -7.68 16.11
C ASN A 106 -2.03 -7.85 16.65
N ALA A 107 -1.89 -8.31 17.90
CA ALA A 107 -0.58 -8.65 18.47
C ALA A 107 0.02 -9.96 17.89
N THR A 108 -0.80 -11.01 17.70
CA THR A 108 -0.31 -12.38 17.51
C THR A 108 -0.88 -13.11 16.30
N GLY A 109 -1.80 -12.49 15.56
CA GLY A 109 -2.46 -13.09 14.39
C GLY A 109 -3.58 -14.08 14.74
N ASN A 110 -3.66 -14.53 16.00
CA ASN A 110 -4.60 -15.56 16.44
C ASN A 110 -5.58 -14.98 17.48
N PRO A 111 -6.91 -15.06 17.24
CA PRO A 111 -7.86 -14.72 18.27
C PRO A 111 -7.77 -15.69 19.45
N ASP A 112 -7.98 -15.19 20.67
CA ASP A 112 -7.96 -16.03 21.86
C ASP A 112 -9.21 -16.94 21.95
N GLY A 113 -10.26 -16.63 21.20
CA GLY A 113 -11.51 -17.38 21.15
C GLY A 113 -12.45 -17.08 22.32
N VAL A 114 -12.12 -16.08 23.15
CA VAL A 114 -12.95 -15.66 24.28
C VAL A 114 -13.89 -14.54 23.81
N PRO A 115 -15.22 -14.71 23.95
CA PRO A 115 -16.17 -13.67 23.59
C PRO A 115 -16.01 -12.45 24.51
N SER A 116 -16.13 -11.26 23.93
CA SER A 116 -16.12 -10.00 24.70
C SER A 116 -17.45 -9.78 25.41
N SER A 117 -17.43 -9.16 26.59
CA SER A 117 -18.67 -8.79 27.30
C SER A 117 -19.34 -7.58 26.63
N PHE A 118 -20.63 -7.38 26.88
CA PHE A 118 -21.35 -6.21 26.35
C PHE A 118 -20.73 -4.89 26.83
N ASP A 119 -20.39 -4.78 28.11
CA ASP A 119 -19.79 -3.58 28.69
C ASP A 119 -18.41 -3.28 28.11
N GLU A 120 -17.62 -4.33 27.85
CA GLU A 120 -16.33 -4.22 27.17
C GLU A 120 -16.50 -3.72 25.74
N ILE A 121 -17.44 -4.30 24.99
CA ILE A 121 -17.77 -3.85 23.62
C ILE A 121 -18.20 -2.39 23.64
N ALA A 122 -19.11 -2.00 24.55
CA ALA A 122 -19.62 -0.64 24.66
C ALA A 122 -18.50 0.36 24.97
N THR A 123 -17.65 0.03 25.95
CA THR A 123 -16.52 0.87 26.36
C THR A 123 -15.49 1.02 25.23
N MET A 124 -15.06 -0.10 24.64
CA MET A 124 -14.05 -0.08 23.57
C MET A 124 -14.57 0.58 22.30
N ARG A 125 -15.86 0.43 21.97
CA ARG A 125 -16.49 1.13 20.84
C ARG A 125 -16.59 2.64 21.05
N ALA A 126 -16.61 3.14 22.29
CA ALA A 126 -16.63 4.57 22.58
C ALA A 126 -15.23 5.20 22.48
N HIS A 127 -14.17 4.41 22.67
CA HIS A 127 -12.80 4.89 22.60
C HIS A 127 -12.50 5.55 21.23
N PRO A 128 -11.83 6.72 21.17
CA PRO A 128 -11.63 7.48 19.95
C PRO A 128 -10.84 6.71 18.88
N PHE A 129 -9.76 6.01 19.25
CA PHE A 129 -8.95 5.22 18.33
C PHE A 129 -9.39 3.74 18.21
N ILE A 130 -9.42 3.01 19.33
CA ILE A 130 -9.77 1.57 19.36
C ILE A 130 -11.18 1.33 18.80
N GLY A 131 -12.16 2.17 19.14
CA GLY A 131 -13.53 2.01 18.66
C GLY A 131 -13.71 2.20 17.16
N LEU A 132 -12.82 2.95 16.50
CA LEU A 132 -12.81 3.04 15.03
C LEU A 132 -12.39 1.72 14.40
N PHE A 133 -11.25 1.17 14.81
CA PHE A 133 -10.68 0.05 14.07
C PHE A 133 -11.03 -1.32 14.64
N GLY A 134 -11.29 -1.43 15.93
CA GLY A 134 -11.39 -2.71 16.61
C GLY A 134 -10.12 -3.57 16.45
N GLY A 135 -10.31 -4.89 16.51
CA GLY A 135 -9.27 -5.91 16.48
C GLY A 135 -8.96 -6.48 17.87
N GLY A 136 -7.68 -6.73 18.13
CA GLY A 136 -7.21 -7.33 19.38
C GLY A 136 -7.51 -8.83 19.49
N PRO A 137 -7.08 -9.49 20.60
CA PRO A 137 -7.23 -10.93 20.77
C PRO A 137 -8.68 -11.43 20.68
N ARG A 138 -9.65 -10.59 21.07
CA ARG A 138 -11.08 -10.92 21.03
C ARG A 138 -11.80 -10.49 19.75
N MET A 139 -11.07 -9.95 18.77
CA MET A 139 -11.61 -9.53 17.46
C MET A 139 -12.80 -8.58 17.57
N LEU A 140 -12.66 -7.53 18.39
CA LEU A 140 -13.69 -6.50 18.55
C LEU A 140 -14.00 -5.84 17.21
N GLU A 141 -15.28 -5.66 16.90
CA GLU A 141 -15.72 -4.97 15.70
C GLU A 141 -15.49 -3.45 15.84
N GLY A 142 -14.79 -2.87 14.86
CA GLY A 142 -14.61 -1.43 14.74
C GLY A 142 -15.77 -0.75 14.01
N ARG A 143 -15.95 0.55 14.24
CA ARG A 143 -16.95 1.38 13.57
C ARG A 143 -16.55 1.84 12.17
N LEU A 144 -15.27 1.73 11.81
CA LEU A 144 -14.69 2.23 10.58
C LEU A 144 -14.64 1.15 9.50
N MET A 145 -15.36 1.39 8.42
CA MET A 145 -15.28 0.66 7.17
C MET A 145 -14.59 1.53 6.13
N VAL A 146 -13.69 0.92 5.36
CA VAL A 146 -12.93 1.61 4.32
C VAL A 146 -13.07 0.83 3.04
N ASP A 147 -13.53 1.51 2.00
CA ASP A 147 -13.61 0.95 0.66
C ASP A 147 -12.25 1.00 -0.04
N SER A 148 -12.12 0.28 -1.15
CA SER A 148 -10.95 0.38 -2.01
C SER A 148 -10.81 1.79 -2.58
N LEU A 149 -9.56 2.17 -2.83
CA LEU A 149 -9.26 3.39 -3.57
C LEU A 149 -9.54 3.12 -5.06
N TYR A 150 -10.56 3.77 -5.59
CA TYR A 150 -10.97 3.62 -6.98
C TYR A 150 -10.45 4.78 -7.82
N PRO A 151 -9.88 4.53 -9.01
CA PRO A 151 -9.47 5.59 -9.90
C PRO A 151 -10.70 6.26 -10.52
N ILE A 152 -10.63 7.57 -10.74
CA ILE A 152 -11.66 8.31 -11.47
C ILE A 152 -11.50 8.01 -12.95
N HIS A 153 -12.13 6.92 -13.38
CA HIS A 153 -11.98 6.31 -14.70
C HIS A 153 -13.34 5.84 -15.21
N THR A 154 -13.57 5.87 -16.52
CA THR A 154 -14.86 5.48 -17.13
C THR A 154 -15.31 4.07 -16.76
N ASN A 155 -14.39 3.09 -16.76
CA ASN A 155 -14.69 1.74 -16.28
C ASN A 155 -15.17 1.66 -14.81
N ALA A 156 -14.94 2.69 -14.00
CA ALA A 156 -15.35 2.76 -12.59
C ALA A 156 -16.66 3.51 -12.38
N GLU A 157 -17.29 4.07 -13.43
CA GLU A 157 -18.47 4.95 -13.34
C GLU A 157 -19.57 4.37 -12.46
N ARG A 158 -19.91 3.09 -12.64
CA ARG A 158 -20.97 2.42 -11.84
C ARG A 158 -20.66 2.31 -10.35
N ILE A 159 -19.38 2.28 -9.99
CA ILE A 159 -18.93 2.20 -8.60
C ILE A 159 -18.83 3.60 -8.01
N LEU A 160 -18.33 4.56 -8.79
CA LEU A 160 -18.18 5.95 -8.36
C LEU A 160 -19.55 6.64 -8.23
N GLY A 161 -20.52 6.32 -9.07
CA GLY A 161 -21.79 7.03 -9.13
C GLY A 161 -21.64 8.40 -9.80
N ALA A 162 -22.61 9.27 -9.57
CA ALA A 162 -22.67 10.58 -10.21
C ALA A 162 -21.69 11.59 -9.59
N GLY A 163 -21.31 12.62 -10.36
CA GLY A 163 -20.53 13.77 -9.89
C GLY A 163 -19.05 13.75 -10.29
N TYR A 164 -18.61 12.72 -11.01
CA TYR A 164 -17.23 12.54 -11.43
C TYR A 164 -17.05 12.56 -12.96
N GLU A 165 -18.13 12.72 -13.71
CA GLU A 165 -18.20 12.50 -15.17
C GLU A 165 -17.19 13.37 -15.93
N ASN A 166 -17.04 14.63 -15.51
CA ASN A 166 -16.13 15.59 -16.15
C ASN A 166 -14.64 15.34 -15.82
N GLU A 167 -14.34 14.48 -14.84
CA GLU A 167 -13.00 14.19 -14.36
C GLU A 167 -12.52 12.77 -14.72
N MET A 168 -13.41 11.95 -15.30
CA MET A 168 -13.10 10.58 -15.68
C MET A 168 -12.06 10.52 -16.79
N MET A 169 -10.99 9.79 -16.52
CA MET A 169 -10.04 9.39 -17.55
C MET A 169 -10.56 8.18 -18.33
N SER A 170 -10.19 8.11 -19.61
CA SER A 170 -10.41 6.95 -20.48
C SER A 170 -9.07 6.39 -20.95
N GLY A 171 -9.04 5.08 -21.22
CA GLY A 171 -7.87 4.41 -21.77
C GLY A 171 -6.92 3.82 -20.70
N PRO A 172 -5.70 3.44 -21.07
CA PRO A 172 -4.78 2.79 -20.14
C PRO A 172 -4.28 3.75 -19.07
N ILE A 173 -4.45 3.38 -17.80
CA ILE A 173 -3.94 4.13 -16.63
C ILE A 173 -2.66 3.52 -16.04
N THR A 174 -2.14 2.44 -16.65
CA THR A 174 -0.90 1.79 -16.20
C THR A 174 0.21 1.94 -17.23
N GLN A 175 1.43 1.85 -16.73
CA GLN A 175 2.64 1.74 -17.54
C GLN A 175 3.58 0.69 -16.95
N VAL A 176 4.48 0.18 -17.79
CA VAL A 176 5.53 -0.74 -17.36
C VAL A 176 6.82 0.04 -17.13
N VAL A 177 7.35 -0.08 -15.93
CA VAL A 177 8.66 0.47 -15.56
C VAL A 177 9.67 -0.66 -15.45
N TRP A 178 10.75 -0.54 -16.20
CA TRP A 178 11.87 -1.47 -16.19
C TRP A 178 12.88 -1.06 -15.13
N ALA A 179 13.16 -1.96 -14.20
CA ALA A 179 14.15 -1.76 -13.14
C ALA A 179 15.29 -2.76 -13.32
N ARG A 180 16.51 -2.24 -13.37
CA ARG A 180 17.70 -3.10 -13.30
C ARG A 180 17.95 -3.49 -11.85
N ARG A 181 17.96 -4.79 -11.58
CA ARG A 181 18.47 -5.34 -10.33
C ARG A 181 19.97 -5.10 -10.27
N MET A 182 20.41 -4.32 -9.29
CA MET A 182 21.82 -4.21 -8.93
C MET A 182 22.15 -5.35 -7.97
N ASP A 183 23.27 -6.02 -8.19
CA ASP A 183 23.80 -7.01 -7.26
C ASP A 183 24.30 -6.27 -6.01
N PRO A 184 23.84 -6.63 -4.79
CA PRO A 184 24.25 -5.92 -3.57
C PRO A 184 25.76 -5.96 -3.33
N ILE A 185 26.47 -6.98 -3.84
CA ILE A 185 27.93 -7.08 -3.71
C ILE A 185 28.63 -5.94 -4.47
N LEU A 186 28.00 -5.37 -5.50
CA LEU A 186 28.52 -4.20 -6.23
C LEU A 186 28.38 -2.88 -5.45
N ASN A 187 27.64 -2.89 -4.34
CA ASN A 187 27.36 -1.72 -3.50
C ASN A 187 27.96 -1.85 -2.09
N LEU A 188 28.90 -2.79 -1.86
CA LEU A 188 29.62 -2.88 -0.58
C LEU A 188 30.36 -1.55 -0.35
N GLY A 189 29.94 -0.80 0.67
CA GLY A 189 30.35 0.58 0.88
C GLY A 189 31.30 0.77 2.06
N SER A 190 31.39 -0.23 2.95
CA SER A 190 32.22 -0.20 4.15
C SER A 190 33.01 -1.49 4.33
N SER A 191 34.06 -1.45 5.15
CA SER A 191 34.82 -2.65 5.56
C SER A 191 33.96 -3.60 6.39
N GLU A 192 33.00 -3.07 7.16
CA GLU A 192 32.07 -3.83 8.01
C GLU A 192 31.13 -4.72 7.18
N ASP A 193 30.69 -4.23 6.00
CA ASP A 193 29.85 -5.02 5.08
C ASP A 193 30.53 -6.31 4.61
N VAL A 194 31.86 -6.28 4.54
CA VAL A 194 32.68 -7.38 4.05
C VAL A 194 32.97 -8.39 5.17
N GLU A 195 33.04 -7.95 6.42
CA GLU A 195 33.33 -8.80 7.58
C GLU A 195 32.21 -9.80 7.87
N VAL A 196 30.96 -9.48 7.51
CA VAL A 196 29.83 -10.40 7.62
C VAL A 196 29.75 -11.44 6.49
N ILE A 197 30.61 -11.33 5.47
CA ILE A 197 30.68 -12.27 4.34
C ILE A 197 31.70 -13.37 4.68
N ASN A 198 31.30 -14.63 4.59
CA ASN A 198 32.24 -15.74 4.75
C ASN A 198 33.31 -15.70 3.64
N GLY A 199 34.59 -15.64 4.03
CA GLY A 199 35.72 -15.40 3.10
C GLY A 199 35.99 -13.93 2.78
N GLY A 200 35.23 -13.01 3.39
CA GLY A 200 35.46 -11.57 3.39
C GLY A 200 35.67 -10.96 2.01
N ALA A 201 36.67 -10.07 1.93
CA ALA A 201 36.95 -9.30 0.72
C ALA A 201 37.35 -10.18 -0.47
N VAL A 202 38.00 -11.30 -0.20
CA VAL A 202 38.45 -12.25 -1.24
C VAL A 202 37.25 -12.90 -1.91
N ALA A 203 36.27 -13.37 -1.13
CA ALA A 203 35.04 -13.95 -1.67
C ALA A 203 34.20 -12.92 -2.44
N ALA A 204 34.07 -11.70 -1.91
CA ALA A 204 33.36 -10.61 -2.60
C ALA A 204 34.02 -10.25 -3.94
N ASN A 205 35.35 -10.10 -3.96
CA ASN A 205 36.09 -9.80 -5.20
C ASN A 205 36.02 -10.95 -6.21
N GLY A 206 36.09 -12.20 -5.76
CA GLY A 206 35.88 -13.38 -6.60
C GLY A 206 34.52 -13.36 -7.28
N TRP A 207 33.45 -13.10 -6.51
CA TRP A 207 32.09 -12.97 -7.05
C TRP A 207 31.98 -11.87 -8.12
N ILE A 208 32.56 -10.70 -7.86
CA ILE A 208 32.57 -9.58 -8.83
C ILE A 208 33.30 -9.98 -10.11
N GLN A 209 34.46 -10.63 -10.00
CA GLN A 209 35.22 -11.10 -11.15
C GLN A 209 34.45 -12.14 -11.97
N ASP A 210 33.81 -13.10 -11.31
CA ASP A 210 32.97 -14.11 -11.97
C ASP A 210 31.77 -13.46 -12.68
N LEU A 211 31.13 -12.46 -12.05
CA LEU A 211 30.03 -11.73 -12.64
C LEU A 211 30.46 -10.97 -13.90
N LEU A 212 31.62 -10.31 -13.86
CA LEU A 212 32.21 -9.62 -15.01
C LEU A 212 32.65 -10.60 -16.11
N ALA A 213 33.28 -11.72 -15.76
CA ALA A 213 33.73 -12.75 -16.70
C ALA A 213 32.53 -13.38 -17.45
N ASN A 214 31.47 -13.73 -16.72
CA ASN A 214 30.23 -14.26 -17.29
C ASN A 214 29.54 -13.27 -18.23
N SER A 215 29.58 -11.97 -17.92
CA SER A 215 29.02 -10.94 -18.80
C SER A 215 29.78 -10.81 -20.13
N LYS A 216 31.12 -10.91 -20.11
CA LYS A 216 31.97 -10.88 -21.31
C LYS A 216 31.82 -12.14 -22.15
N ALA A 217 31.74 -13.31 -21.51
CA ALA A 217 31.53 -14.59 -22.19
C ALA A 217 30.15 -14.67 -22.87
N ALA A 218 29.10 -14.12 -22.25
CA ALA A 218 27.78 -14.01 -22.88
C ALA A 218 27.79 -13.07 -24.10
N ALA A 219 28.49 -11.94 -24.01
CA ALA A 219 28.62 -10.99 -25.12
C ALA A 219 29.40 -11.58 -26.32
N SER A 220 30.46 -12.35 -26.07
CA SER A 220 31.23 -13.00 -27.13
C SER A 220 30.48 -14.15 -27.82
N LYS A 221 29.67 -14.92 -27.07
CA LYS A 221 28.78 -15.95 -27.64
C LYS A 221 27.67 -15.35 -28.51
N LYS A 222 27.04 -14.25 -28.08
CA LYS A 222 26.05 -13.53 -28.91
C LYS A 222 26.64 -13.01 -30.23
N LYS A 223 27.89 -12.55 -30.20
CA LYS A 223 28.59 -12.05 -31.39
C LYS A 223 28.96 -13.17 -32.39
N LYS A 224 29.14 -14.41 -31.90
CA LYS A 224 29.32 -15.60 -32.75
C LYS A 224 27.99 -16.14 -33.28
N ALA A 225 26.95 -16.21 -32.45
CA ALA A 225 25.63 -16.67 -32.89
C ALA A 225 24.98 -15.75 -33.95
N ALA A 226 25.24 -14.44 -33.91
CA ALA A 226 24.81 -13.50 -34.95
C ALA A 226 25.66 -13.56 -36.24
N ALA A 227 26.77 -14.30 -36.23
CA ALA A 227 27.61 -14.55 -37.40
C ALA A 227 27.30 -15.92 -38.05
N ASP A 228 26.71 -16.83 -37.29
CA ASP A 228 26.31 -18.19 -37.70
C ASP A 228 24.77 -18.31 -37.67
N GLU A 229 24.05 -17.54 -38.50
CA GLU A 229 22.65 -17.85 -38.84
C GLU A 229 22.62 -18.76 -40.08
N ASP A 230 22.99 -20.03 -39.88
CA ASP A 230 22.45 -21.18 -40.60
C ASP A 230 22.76 -22.44 -39.78
N GLU A 231 21.73 -23.20 -39.43
CA GLU A 231 21.77 -24.49 -38.73
C GLU A 231 22.26 -24.51 -37.26
N SER A 232 21.33 -24.46 -36.30
CA SER A 232 20.90 -25.68 -35.60
C SER A 232 20.09 -25.38 -34.33
N ASP A 233 18.97 -26.08 -34.22
CA ASP A 233 18.12 -26.25 -33.06
C ASP A 233 18.91 -26.95 -31.94
N GLY A 234 19.19 -26.23 -30.85
CA GLY A 234 19.91 -26.77 -29.70
C GLY A 234 19.71 -25.88 -28.49
N ALA A 235 18.70 -26.20 -27.69
CA ALA A 235 18.34 -25.50 -26.46
C ALA A 235 19.50 -25.50 -25.45
N ALA A 236 20.37 -24.50 -25.53
CA ALA A 236 21.27 -24.16 -24.45
C ALA A 236 20.44 -23.52 -23.34
N GLU A 237 20.38 -24.16 -22.18
CA GLU A 237 19.88 -23.57 -20.93
C GLU A 237 20.68 -22.29 -20.64
N GLU A 238 20.12 -21.18 -21.10
CA GLU A 238 20.71 -19.87 -21.05
C GLU A 238 20.54 -19.30 -19.63
N ASN A 239 21.29 -19.83 -18.66
CA ASN A 239 21.47 -19.20 -17.35
C ASN A 239 22.42 -17.97 -17.44
N GLY A 240 22.25 -17.16 -18.48
CA GLY A 240 22.94 -15.91 -18.69
C GLY A 240 22.40 -14.85 -17.73
N ARG A 241 23.02 -14.70 -16.56
CA ARG A 241 22.83 -13.56 -15.65
C ARG A 241 23.19 -12.19 -16.29
N GLY A 242 23.73 -12.16 -17.51
CA GLY A 242 23.91 -10.96 -18.31
C GLY A 242 22.62 -10.56 -19.03
N LEU A 243 22.17 -9.31 -18.84
CA LEU A 243 20.88 -8.75 -19.30
C LEU A 243 19.62 -9.33 -18.64
N LYS A 244 19.63 -10.53 -18.03
CA LYS A 244 18.49 -11.10 -17.28
C LYS A 244 18.27 -10.49 -15.88
N ALA A 245 18.88 -9.35 -15.59
CA ALA A 245 18.71 -8.62 -14.34
C ALA A 245 17.67 -7.49 -14.45
N PHE A 246 16.82 -7.47 -15.47
CA PHE A 246 15.69 -6.53 -15.52
C PHE A 246 14.45 -7.19 -14.93
N ASN A 247 13.85 -6.50 -13.96
CA ASN A 247 12.51 -6.78 -13.48
C ASN A 247 11.59 -5.67 -13.98
N ALA A 248 10.41 -6.04 -14.44
CA ALA A 248 9.39 -5.09 -14.82
C ALA A 248 8.38 -4.92 -13.68
N HIS A 249 7.88 -3.69 -13.54
CA HIS A 249 6.79 -3.35 -12.64
C HIS A 249 5.70 -2.66 -13.45
N GLU A 250 4.49 -3.20 -13.43
CA GLU A 250 3.31 -2.44 -13.83
C GLU A 250 3.03 -1.44 -12.70
N VAL A 251 2.85 -0.18 -13.02
CA VAL A 251 2.52 0.89 -12.06
C VAL A 251 1.39 1.74 -12.63
N VAL A 252 0.60 2.35 -11.76
CA VAL A 252 -0.39 3.35 -12.17
C VAL A 252 0.31 4.68 -12.40
N ILE A 253 0.00 5.34 -13.51
CA ILE A 253 0.66 6.58 -13.93
C ILE A 253 0.43 7.73 -12.94
N PRO A 254 1.39 8.67 -12.80
CA PRO A 254 1.20 9.93 -12.08
C PRO A 254 0.02 10.76 -12.60
N GLY A 255 -0.56 11.58 -11.72
CA GLY A 255 -1.59 12.57 -12.06
C GLY A 255 -3.02 12.06 -12.05
N LEU A 256 -3.24 10.75 -11.89
CA LEU A 256 -4.58 10.17 -11.82
C LEU A 256 -5.27 10.58 -10.50
N LYS A 257 -6.55 10.94 -10.61
CA LYS A 257 -7.42 11.17 -9.45
C LYS A 257 -8.10 9.90 -9.01
N TRP A 258 -8.39 9.84 -7.73
CA TRP A 258 -8.96 8.68 -7.05
C TRP A 258 -10.00 9.11 -6.04
N VAL A 259 -10.96 8.22 -5.79
CA VAL A 259 -11.97 8.37 -4.76
C VAL A 259 -11.74 7.32 -3.68
N TRP A 260 -11.72 7.80 -2.44
CA TRP A 260 -11.60 6.99 -1.25
C TRP A 260 -12.80 7.22 -0.35
N ARG A 261 -13.53 6.15 0.00
CA ARG A 261 -14.70 6.21 0.85
C ARG A 261 -14.45 5.59 2.21
N ILE A 262 -14.80 6.33 3.24
CA ILE A 262 -14.73 5.92 4.64
C ILE A 262 -16.16 6.01 5.19
N SER A 263 -16.66 4.90 5.74
CA SER A 263 -17.96 4.84 6.39
C SER A 263 -17.79 4.57 7.87
N LEU A 264 -18.50 5.33 8.70
CA LEU A 264 -18.49 5.21 10.15
C LEU A 264 -19.88 4.80 10.64
N ASP A 265 -19.99 3.65 11.32
CA ASP A 265 -21.21 3.22 12.02
C ASP A 265 -21.35 3.96 13.35
N ARG A 266 -22.39 4.80 13.45
CA ARG A 266 -22.76 5.58 14.65
C ARG A 266 -21.54 6.12 15.42
N PRO A 267 -20.65 6.89 14.76
CA PRO A 267 -19.42 7.36 15.40
C PRO A 267 -19.72 8.35 16.52
N THR A 268 -18.78 8.47 17.46
CA THR A 268 -18.74 9.65 18.36
C THR A 268 -18.08 10.82 17.63
N ASP A 269 -18.33 12.05 18.09
CA ASP A 269 -17.74 13.24 17.48
C ASP A 269 -16.20 13.21 17.52
N ALA A 270 -15.62 12.69 18.61
CA ALA A 270 -14.18 12.48 18.74
C ALA A 270 -13.62 11.48 17.70
N GLN A 271 -14.38 10.44 17.36
CA GLN A 271 -13.99 9.48 16.32
C GLN A 271 -13.99 10.12 14.94
N VAL A 272 -14.97 10.98 14.64
CA VAL A 272 -15.00 11.77 13.39
C VAL A 272 -13.82 12.73 13.35
N GLY A 273 -13.59 13.49 14.44
CA GLY A 273 -12.49 14.43 14.56
C GLY A 273 -11.13 13.77 14.37
N LEU A 274 -10.93 12.56 14.91
CA LEU A 274 -9.70 11.80 14.73
C LEU A 274 -9.46 11.41 13.26
N VAL A 275 -10.51 11.05 12.52
CA VAL A 275 -10.41 10.79 11.06
C VAL A 275 -10.03 12.06 10.31
N LEU A 276 -10.69 13.18 10.58
CA LEU A 276 -10.41 14.45 9.91
C LEU A 276 -8.99 14.97 10.20
N LEU A 277 -8.53 14.86 11.45
CA LEU A 277 -7.16 15.18 11.83
C LEU A 277 -6.14 14.31 11.09
N ALA A 278 -6.40 13.01 11.01
CA ALA A 278 -5.51 12.10 10.30
C ALA A 278 -5.44 12.44 8.81
N LEU A 279 -6.57 12.71 8.15
CA LEU A 279 -6.59 13.16 6.75
C LEU A 279 -5.73 14.42 6.56
N ASN A 280 -5.80 15.39 7.48
CA ASN A 280 -4.95 16.59 7.42
C ASN A 280 -3.45 16.27 7.54
N LYS A 281 -3.08 15.24 8.32
CA LYS A 281 -1.68 14.78 8.49
C LYS A 281 -1.19 13.87 7.36
N MET A 282 -2.08 13.32 6.54
CA MET A 282 -1.73 12.38 5.46
C MET A 282 -1.02 13.03 4.26
N THR A 283 -0.90 14.36 4.21
CA THR A 283 -0.25 15.10 3.13
C THR A 283 1.22 14.71 2.88
N ASN A 284 1.90 14.16 3.88
CA ASN A 284 3.29 13.67 3.78
C ASN A 284 3.40 12.14 3.67
N GLU A 285 2.28 11.43 3.68
CA GLU A 285 2.26 9.98 3.66
C GLU A 285 2.34 9.42 2.23
N ARG A 286 2.51 8.10 2.14
CA ARG A 286 2.57 7.39 0.85
C ARG A 286 1.57 6.24 0.81
N ILE A 287 0.91 6.08 -0.33
CA ILE A 287 -0.05 5.01 -0.59
C ILE A 287 0.66 3.79 -1.19
N ALA A 288 0.23 2.59 -0.77
CA ALA A 288 0.68 1.30 -1.29
C ALA A 288 2.20 1.06 -1.15
N GLY A 289 2.78 0.25 -2.04
CA GLY A 289 4.17 -0.19 -1.96
C GLY A 289 5.14 0.64 -2.81
N GLY A 290 6.42 0.22 -2.82
CA GLY A 290 7.45 0.83 -3.67
C GLY A 290 8.08 2.11 -3.11
N HIS A 291 8.01 2.35 -1.80
CA HIS A 291 8.56 3.55 -1.16
C HIS A 291 10.05 3.78 -1.47
N SER A 292 10.86 2.72 -1.57
CA SER A 292 12.29 2.81 -1.94
C SER A 292 12.53 3.31 -3.38
N LYS A 293 11.49 3.30 -4.23
CA LYS A 293 11.49 3.81 -5.61
C LYS A 293 10.75 5.15 -5.74
N ASP A 294 10.46 5.79 -4.61
CA ASP A 294 9.72 7.04 -4.53
C ASP A 294 8.25 7.00 -5.00
N TYR A 295 7.65 5.80 -5.00
CA TYR A 295 6.25 5.61 -5.37
C TYR A 295 5.29 5.96 -4.23
N GLY A 296 4.04 6.24 -4.63
CA GLY A 296 2.91 6.39 -3.72
C GLY A 296 2.69 7.79 -3.15
N ARG A 297 3.43 8.82 -3.59
CA ARG A 297 3.15 10.20 -3.14
C ARG A 297 1.83 10.68 -3.72
N PHE A 298 1.05 11.40 -2.93
CA PHE A 298 -0.26 11.91 -3.33
C PHE A 298 -0.58 13.24 -2.63
N VAL A 299 -1.62 13.90 -3.12
CA VAL A 299 -2.25 15.06 -2.47
C VAL A 299 -3.74 14.79 -2.29
N ILE A 300 -4.33 15.40 -1.28
CA ILE A 300 -5.78 15.44 -1.09
C ILE A 300 -6.30 16.65 -1.84
N ASP A 301 -7.10 16.40 -2.87
CA ASP A 301 -7.76 17.45 -3.66
C ASP A 301 -9.10 17.87 -2.99
N GLY A 302 -9.74 16.99 -2.22
CA GLY A 302 -10.99 17.28 -1.52
C GLY A 302 -11.37 16.28 -0.44
N VAL A 303 -12.15 16.73 0.54
CA VAL A 303 -12.82 15.91 1.56
C VAL A 303 -14.25 16.41 1.70
N SER A 304 -15.21 15.50 1.56
CA SER A 304 -16.61 15.76 1.85
C SER A 304 -17.11 14.89 3.01
N LEU A 305 -17.94 15.49 3.86
CA LEU A 305 -18.57 14.85 5.01
C LEU A 305 -20.08 14.82 4.77
N ASN A 306 -20.66 13.64 4.60
CA ASN A 306 -22.06 13.45 4.19
C ASN A 306 -22.46 14.30 2.96
N GLY A 307 -21.52 14.50 2.02
CA GLY A 307 -21.73 15.28 0.81
C GLY A 307 -21.42 16.79 0.93
N GLU A 308 -21.14 17.30 2.14
CA GLU A 308 -20.71 18.68 2.33
C GLU A 308 -19.18 18.81 2.26
N GLN A 309 -18.67 19.73 1.45
CA GLN A 309 -17.23 19.93 1.30
C GLN A 309 -16.66 20.55 2.59
N VAL A 310 -15.70 19.85 3.20
CA VAL A 310 -15.02 20.28 4.44
C VAL A 310 -13.51 20.42 4.24
N TRP A 311 -13.03 20.57 3.00
CA TRP A 311 -11.60 20.70 2.69
C TRP A 311 -11.28 21.97 1.91
N SER A 312 -10.15 22.58 2.27
CA SER A 312 -9.49 23.68 1.59
C SER A 312 -7.99 23.38 1.38
N GLN A 313 -7.28 24.22 0.64
CA GLN A 313 -5.82 24.12 0.51
C GLN A 313 -5.08 24.28 1.84
N SER A 314 -5.70 24.95 2.83
CA SER A 314 -5.19 25.07 4.20
C SER A 314 -5.53 23.87 5.09
N GLY A 315 -6.22 22.85 4.57
CA GLY A 315 -6.69 21.68 5.32
C GLY A 315 -8.20 21.68 5.54
N ILE A 316 -8.66 20.95 6.55
CA ILE A 316 -10.08 20.80 6.86
C ILE A 316 -10.68 22.15 7.29
N THR A 317 -11.79 22.56 6.65
CA THR A 317 -12.55 23.77 6.93
C THR A 317 -13.95 23.40 7.35
N GLY A 318 -14.30 23.66 8.61
CA GLY A 318 -15.56 23.25 9.22
C GLY A 318 -15.41 22.06 10.18
N GLY A 319 -16.48 21.74 10.91
CA GLY A 319 -16.46 20.64 11.88
C GLY A 319 -15.74 20.95 13.19
N GLU A 320 -15.74 22.21 13.64
CA GLU A 320 -15.12 22.66 14.90
C GLU A 320 -15.50 21.77 16.09
N GLN A 321 -16.79 21.41 16.21
CA GLN A 321 -17.26 20.47 17.23
C GLN A 321 -16.51 19.13 17.25
N TYR A 322 -16.08 18.62 16.09
CA TYR A 322 -15.35 17.35 15.99
C TYR A 322 -13.90 17.52 16.46
N PHE A 323 -13.30 18.68 16.19
CA PHE A 323 -11.94 19.01 16.63
C PHE A 323 -11.88 19.25 18.14
N ASP A 324 -12.89 19.92 18.70
CA ASP A 324 -13.01 20.10 20.14
C ASP A 324 -13.23 18.74 20.84
N ALA A 325 -14.15 17.92 20.33
CA ALA A 325 -14.43 16.60 20.90
C ALA A 325 -13.22 15.66 20.84
N VAL A 326 -12.42 15.69 19.76
CA VAL A 326 -11.22 14.86 19.69
C VAL A 326 -10.10 15.40 20.58
N ALA A 327 -9.98 16.73 20.74
CA ALA A 327 -9.02 17.31 21.68
C ALA A 327 -9.33 16.88 23.13
N GLU A 328 -10.60 17.00 23.55
CA GLU A 328 -11.04 16.55 24.88
C GLU A 328 -10.80 15.03 25.07
N ALA A 329 -11.14 14.22 24.07
CA ALA A 329 -10.92 12.77 24.14
C ALA A 329 -9.42 12.41 24.18
N ILE A 330 -8.58 13.14 23.46
CA ILE A 330 -7.14 12.99 23.49
C ILE A 330 -6.60 13.39 24.86
N ASP A 331 -7.12 14.43 25.50
CA ASP A 331 -6.76 14.87 26.86
C ASP A 331 -7.17 13.86 27.95
N GLY A 332 -8.20 13.05 27.70
CA GLY A 332 -8.56 11.92 28.56
C GLY A 332 -7.74 10.64 28.33
N LEU A 333 -7.02 10.53 27.21
CA LEU A 333 -6.41 9.28 26.75
C LEU A 333 -5.28 8.78 27.67
N SER A 334 -5.28 7.49 27.96
CA SER A 334 -4.29 6.80 28.82
C SER A 334 -3.72 5.53 28.16
N SER A 335 -2.56 5.04 28.63
CA SER A 335 -2.03 3.76 28.15
C SER A 335 -2.86 2.56 28.59
N LYS A 336 -3.60 2.66 29.70
CA LYS A 336 -4.35 1.56 30.32
C LYS A 336 -5.36 0.93 29.35
N GLU A 337 -6.05 1.73 28.56
CA GLU A 337 -7.06 1.26 27.61
C GLU A 337 -6.43 0.47 26.46
N PHE A 338 -5.24 0.88 26.00
CA PHE A 338 -4.46 0.14 25.00
C PHE A 338 -3.91 -1.18 25.54
N GLU A 339 -3.42 -1.18 26.78
CA GLU A 339 -2.97 -2.42 27.43
C GLU A 339 -4.12 -3.41 27.60
N GLN A 340 -5.27 -2.94 28.10
CA GLN A 340 -6.47 -3.77 28.28
C GLN A 340 -6.94 -4.35 26.94
N PHE A 341 -6.92 -3.54 25.87
CA PHE A 341 -7.31 -3.98 24.54
C PHE A 341 -6.36 -5.02 23.93
N ALA A 342 -5.07 -4.97 24.29
CA ALA A 342 -4.07 -5.91 23.81
C ALA A 342 -3.96 -7.19 24.64
N GLN A 343 -4.56 -7.22 25.84
CA GLN A 343 -4.45 -8.35 26.77
C GLN A 343 -5.23 -9.57 26.28
N SER A 344 -4.56 -10.72 26.22
CA SER A 344 -5.19 -12.02 25.94
C SER A 344 -5.83 -12.57 27.20
N ALA A 345 -7.07 -13.08 27.10
CA ALA A 345 -7.71 -13.77 28.21
C ALA A 345 -7.06 -15.12 28.57
N LYS A 346 -6.23 -15.68 27.67
CA LYS A 346 -5.52 -16.96 27.89
C LYS A 346 -4.24 -16.82 28.72
N GLU A 347 -3.75 -15.59 28.89
CA GLU A 347 -2.49 -15.29 29.60
C GLU A 347 -2.73 -14.60 30.95
N ALA A 348 -3.99 -14.44 31.36
CA ALA A 348 -4.44 -13.89 32.64
C ALA A 348 -4.90 -15.00 33.59
#